data_AF-A0A350T4Y3-F1
#
_entry.id   AF-A0A350T4Y3-F1
#
_cell.length_a   1.000
_cell.length_b   1.000
_cell.length_c   1.000
_cell.angle_alpha   90.00
_cell.angle_beta   90.00
_cell.angle_gamma   90.00
#
_symmetry.space_group_name_H-M   'P 1'
#
loop_
_entity.id
_entity.type
_entity.pdbx_description
1 polymer ?
#
loop_
_entity_poly.entity_id
_entity_poly.type
_entity_poly.pdbx_seq_one_letter_code
_entity_poly.pdbx_strand_id
1 'polypeptide(L)'
;MVGAGDSAALPFVIEDITDRGLRVPAEASTHSNGVRGISALIIAVDDLDAAVGGYQRLLDKSEPDGTSAGGAYFLIGPHRVELASSVNDGPVANQLSERGTGLFELQLLASEERDIDPSAAGGARLRLVAR
;
A
#
# COMPACT_ATOMS: atom_id res chain seq x y z
N MET A 1 -20.10 8.98 0.42
CA MET A 1 -18.96 8.40 1.17
C MET A 1 -19.49 7.17 1.90
N VAL A 2 -19.26 5.98 1.35
CA VAL A 2 -19.57 4.72 2.04
C VAL A 2 -18.24 4.12 2.43
N GLY A 3 -17.82 4.40 3.66
CA GLY A 3 -16.64 3.85 4.32
C GLY A 3 -17.02 3.20 5.64
N ALA A 4 -18.21 2.60 5.71
CA ALA A 4 -18.65 1.79 6.85
C ALA A 4 -18.35 0.30 6.60
N GLY A 5 -17.21 0.02 5.96
CA GLY A 5 -16.69 -1.34 5.91
C GLY A 5 -15.94 -1.58 7.21
N ASP A 6 -16.43 -2.50 8.02
CA ASP A 6 -15.84 -2.97 9.29
C ASP A 6 -14.50 -3.71 9.09
N SER A 7 -13.79 -3.41 7.99
CA SER A 7 -12.55 -4.05 7.56
C SER A 7 -11.49 -2.97 7.41
N ALA A 8 -10.64 -2.85 8.44
CA ALA A 8 -9.49 -1.93 8.47
C ALA A 8 -8.53 -2.10 7.27
N ALA A 9 -8.66 -3.18 6.50
CA ALA A 9 -7.86 -3.46 5.31
C ALA A 9 -8.33 -2.73 4.04
N LEU A 10 -9.63 -2.39 3.92
CA LEU A 10 -10.14 -1.89 2.65
C LEU A 10 -9.95 -0.37 2.52
N PRO A 11 -9.41 0.10 1.37
CA PRO A 11 -9.28 1.53 1.12
C PRO A 11 -10.65 2.11 0.75
N PHE A 12 -10.77 3.43 0.86
CA PHE A 12 -11.84 4.15 0.19
C PHE A 12 -11.44 4.44 -1.26
N VAL A 13 -12.44 4.51 -2.14
CA VAL A 13 -12.25 4.90 -3.54
C VAL A 13 -12.66 6.36 -3.71
N ILE A 14 -11.84 7.11 -4.41
CA ILE A 14 -12.12 8.48 -4.81
C ILE A 14 -11.87 8.64 -6.31
N GLU A 15 -12.75 9.39 -6.97
CA GLU A 15 -12.64 9.72 -8.38
C GLU A 15 -12.31 11.20 -8.55
N ASP A 16 -11.50 11.47 -9.56
CA ASP A 16 -11.13 12.81 -9.97
C ASP A 16 -12.25 13.43 -10.85
N ILE A 17 -13.18 14.19 -10.26
CA ILE A 17 -14.22 14.91 -11.02
C ILE A 17 -13.61 16.02 -11.90
N THR A 18 -12.64 16.77 -11.36
CA THR A 18 -11.83 17.74 -12.12
C THR A 18 -10.72 17.03 -12.90
N ASP A 19 -10.34 17.53 -14.07
CA ASP A 19 -9.20 16.95 -14.80
C ASP A 19 -7.92 16.87 -13.93
N ARG A 20 -7.15 15.79 -14.09
CA ARG A 20 -5.97 15.51 -13.26
C ARG A 20 -4.91 16.60 -13.36
N GLY A 21 -4.67 17.12 -14.57
CA GLY A 21 -3.66 18.17 -14.79
C GLY A 21 -4.02 19.49 -14.14
N LEU A 22 -5.32 19.75 -13.93
CA LEU A 22 -5.81 20.92 -13.21
C LEU A 22 -5.72 20.76 -11.69
N ARG A 23 -5.92 19.54 -11.17
CA ARG A 23 -5.81 19.25 -9.73
C ARG A 23 -4.36 19.12 -9.26
N VAL A 24 -3.53 18.46 -10.07
CA VAL A 24 -2.12 18.20 -9.79
C VAL A 24 -1.29 18.72 -10.97
N PRO A 25 -0.93 20.01 -10.97
CA PRO A 25 -0.06 20.58 -12.00
C PRO A 25 1.29 19.85 -12.05
N ALA A 26 1.85 19.71 -13.26
CA ALA A 26 3.09 18.95 -13.46
C ALA A 26 4.26 19.54 -12.64
N GLU A 27 4.31 20.86 -12.51
CA GLU A 27 5.34 21.58 -11.75
C GLU A 27 5.24 21.27 -10.25
N ALA A 28 4.03 21.00 -9.75
CA ALA A 28 3.79 20.63 -8.36
C ALA A 28 4.13 19.16 -8.06
N SER A 29 4.34 18.33 -9.10
CA SER A 29 4.68 16.91 -8.94
C SER A 29 6.17 16.64 -8.69
N THR A 30 7.03 17.67 -8.79
CA THR A 30 8.46 17.55 -8.51
C THR A 30 8.77 18.01 -7.09
N HIS A 31 9.24 17.09 -6.24
CA HIS A 31 9.60 17.38 -4.85
C HIS A 31 11.10 17.20 -4.60
N SER A 32 11.67 18.00 -3.69
CA SER A 32 13.09 17.96 -3.31
C SER A 32 13.55 16.65 -2.65
N ASN A 33 12.61 15.76 -2.31
CA ASN A 33 12.92 14.45 -1.73
C ASN A 33 13.26 13.40 -2.81
N GLY A 34 13.11 13.74 -4.09
CA GLY A 34 13.45 12.88 -5.22
C GLY A 34 12.48 11.72 -5.47
N VAL A 35 11.40 11.60 -4.69
CA VAL A 35 10.36 10.58 -4.89
C VAL A 35 9.50 10.97 -6.09
N ARG A 36 9.23 9.99 -6.96
CA ARG A 36 8.51 10.17 -8.24
C ARG A 36 7.17 9.45 -8.29
N GLY A 37 6.85 8.67 -7.26
CA GLY A 37 5.60 7.94 -7.17
C GLY A 37 5.66 6.80 -6.17
N ILE A 38 4.58 6.03 -6.12
CA ILE A 38 4.46 4.83 -5.30
C ILE A 38 4.77 3.61 -6.16
N SER A 39 5.59 2.70 -5.66
CA SER A 39 5.81 1.38 -6.27
C SER A 39 4.84 0.36 -5.70
N ALA A 40 4.85 0.22 -4.38
CA ALA A 40 4.03 -0.76 -3.68
C ALA A 40 3.55 -0.24 -2.32
N LEU A 41 2.38 -0.71 -1.91
CA LEU A 41 1.88 -0.63 -0.54
C LEU A 41 1.78 -2.04 0.01
N ILE A 42 2.31 -2.29 1.19
CA ILE A 42 2.18 -3.56 1.89
C ILE A 42 1.26 -3.31 3.09
N ILE A 43 0.17 -4.06 3.16
CA ILE A 43 -0.86 -3.95 4.19
C ILE A 43 -0.82 -5.23 5.01
N ALA A 44 -0.53 -5.11 6.30
CA ALA A 44 -0.64 -6.21 7.23
C ALA A 44 -2.13 -6.49 7.48
N VAL A 45 -2.55 -7.74 7.34
CA VAL A 45 -3.94 -8.19 7.55
C VAL A 45 -3.98 -9.40 8.46
N ASP A 46 -4.94 -9.40 9.39
CA ASP A 46 -5.16 -10.51 10.33
C ASP A 46 -5.75 -11.75 9.64
N ASP A 47 -6.62 -11.53 8.66
CA ASP A 47 -7.26 -12.57 7.86
C ASP A 47 -6.99 -12.29 6.37
N LEU A 48 -6.06 -13.06 5.80
CA LEU A 48 -5.63 -12.91 4.41
C LEU A 48 -6.77 -13.21 3.43
N ASP A 49 -7.54 -14.26 3.68
CA ASP A 49 -8.60 -14.70 2.78
C ASP A 49 -9.75 -13.68 2.75
N ALA A 50 -10.13 -13.16 3.92
CA ALA A 50 -11.13 -12.10 4.01
C ALA A 50 -10.67 -10.80 3.31
N ALA A 51 -9.40 -10.43 3.48
CA ALA A 51 -8.85 -9.24 2.83
C ALA A 51 -8.76 -9.40 1.30
N VAL A 52 -8.31 -10.56 0.82
CA VAL A 52 -8.28 -10.90 -0.62
C VAL A 52 -9.69 -10.84 -1.20
N GLY A 53 -10.68 -11.46 -0.54
CA GLY A 53 -12.08 -11.43 -0.96
C GLY A 53 -12.69 -10.01 -0.94
N GLY A 54 -12.20 -9.14 -0.05
CA GLY A 54 -12.55 -7.72 -0.04
C GLY A 54 -11.98 -6.98 -1.25
N TYR A 55 -10.69 -7.13 -1.54
CA TYR A 55 -10.02 -6.48 -2.66
C TYR A 55 -10.52 -6.98 -4.02
N GLN A 56 -10.80 -8.28 -4.16
CA GLN A 56 -11.44 -8.85 -5.36
C GLN A 56 -12.77 -8.17 -5.66
N ARG A 57 -13.65 -8.03 -4.67
CA ARG A 57 -14.94 -7.34 -4.82
C ARG A 57 -14.76 -5.85 -5.10
N LEU A 58 -13.80 -5.20 -4.46
CA LEU A 58 -13.55 -3.77 -4.63
C LEU A 58 -13.03 -3.43 -6.04
N LEU A 59 -12.14 -4.27 -6.56
CA LEU A 59 -11.46 -4.06 -7.84
C LEU A 59 -12.14 -4.77 -9.02
N ASP A 60 -13.27 -5.44 -8.77
CA ASP A 60 -13.98 -6.27 -9.74
C ASP A 60 -13.06 -7.32 -10.40
N LYS A 61 -12.32 -8.05 -9.57
CA LYS A 61 -11.37 -9.11 -9.99
C LYS A 61 -11.78 -10.47 -9.44
N SER A 62 -11.61 -11.51 -10.25
CA SER A 62 -11.86 -12.90 -9.82
C SER A 62 -10.71 -13.51 -9.01
N GLU A 63 -9.50 -12.96 -9.11
CA GLU A 63 -8.28 -13.45 -8.43
C GLU A 63 -7.26 -12.31 -8.22
N PRO A 64 -6.33 -12.44 -7.27
CA PRO A 64 -5.16 -11.57 -7.17
C PRO A 64 -4.30 -11.60 -8.43
N ASP A 65 -3.57 -10.52 -8.71
CA ASP A 65 -2.65 -10.47 -9.86
C ASP A 65 -1.38 -11.30 -9.62
N GLY A 66 -1.11 -11.71 -8.37
CA GLY A 66 -0.08 -12.69 -8.06
C GLY A 66 0.13 -12.92 -6.56
N THR A 67 1.14 -13.72 -6.25
CA THR A 67 1.55 -14.05 -4.87
C THR A 67 2.86 -13.38 -4.47
N SER A 68 3.05 -13.24 -3.16
CA SER A 68 4.27 -12.72 -2.55
C SER A 68 4.72 -13.64 -1.42
N ALA A 69 5.89 -13.36 -0.83
CA ALA A 69 6.32 -14.08 0.36
C ALA A 69 5.35 -13.88 1.56
N GLY A 70 4.65 -12.74 1.61
CA GLY A 70 3.72 -12.41 2.68
C GLY A 70 2.25 -12.79 2.41
N GLY A 71 1.89 -13.13 1.17
CA GLY A 71 0.50 -13.42 0.79
C GLY A 71 0.23 -13.21 -0.69
N ALA A 72 -0.66 -12.27 -1.00
CA ALA A 72 -1.14 -11.99 -2.35
C ALA A 72 -1.11 -10.51 -2.67
N TYR A 73 -1.08 -10.14 -3.95
CA TYR A 73 -1.10 -8.74 -4.36
C TYR A 73 -2.04 -8.46 -5.51
N PHE A 74 -2.46 -7.20 -5.59
CA PHE A 74 -3.24 -6.62 -6.67
C PHE A 74 -2.46 -5.49 -7.35
N LEU A 75 -2.61 -5.36 -8.66
CA LEU A 75 -2.13 -4.23 -9.45
C LEU A 75 -3.27 -3.23 -9.67
N ILE A 76 -2.99 -1.98 -9.34
CA ILE A 76 -3.85 -0.81 -9.61
C ILE A 76 -3.02 0.18 -10.42
N GLY A 77 -3.21 0.16 -11.74
CA GLY A 77 -2.31 0.86 -12.65
C GLY A 77 -0.86 0.36 -12.49
N PRO A 78 0.13 1.24 -12.28
CA PRO A 78 1.53 0.86 -12.08
C PRO A 78 1.87 0.49 -10.63
N HIS A 79 0.90 0.51 -9.72
CA HIS A 79 1.10 0.34 -8.28
C HIS A 79 0.71 -1.06 -7.83
N ARG A 80 1.51 -1.65 -6.95
CA ARG A 80 1.20 -2.91 -6.28
C ARG A 80 0.58 -2.66 -4.92
N VAL A 81 -0.51 -3.33 -4.60
CA VAL A 81 -1.06 -3.41 -3.25
C VAL A 81 -0.93 -4.85 -2.79
N GLU A 82 -0.06 -5.09 -1.81
CA GLU A 82 0.19 -6.40 -1.24
C GLU A 82 -0.54 -6.55 0.09
N LEU A 83 -1.23 -7.68 0.23
CA LEU A 83 -1.86 -8.12 1.47
C LEU A 83 -0.95 -9.17 2.09
N ALA A 84 -0.40 -8.82 3.25
CA ALA A 84 0.54 -9.66 3.98
C ALA A 84 -0.07 -10.11 5.30
N SER A 85 -0.04 -11.40 5.56
CA SER A 85 -0.36 -11.97 6.88
C SER A 85 0.82 -12.78 7.37
N SER A 86 0.96 -12.94 8.68
CA SER A 86 1.98 -13.85 9.23
C SER A 86 1.48 -14.46 10.52
N VAL A 87 1.59 -15.80 10.61
CA VAL A 87 1.40 -16.57 11.85
C VAL A 87 2.72 -16.81 12.59
N ASN A 88 3.86 -16.54 11.92
CA ASN A 88 5.19 -16.67 12.50
C ASN A 88 5.69 -15.32 13.01
N ASP A 89 6.53 -15.35 14.03
CA ASP A 89 7.22 -14.17 14.55
C ASP A 89 7.94 -13.42 13.43
N GLY A 90 7.86 -12.08 13.48
CA GLY A 90 8.48 -11.23 12.47
C GLY A 90 7.81 -9.87 12.36
N PRO A 91 8.30 -9.00 11.48
CA PRO A 91 7.83 -7.61 11.39
C PRO A 91 6.32 -7.46 11.13
N VAL A 92 5.74 -8.31 10.28
CA VAL A 92 4.29 -8.31 9.99
C VAL A 92 3.49 -8.81 11.19
N ALA A 93 3.91 -9.88 11.86
CA ALA A 93 3.25 -10.37 13.07
C ALA A 93 3.31 -9.34 14.21
N ASN A 94 4.44 -8.65 14.38
CA ASN A 94 4.58 -7.57 15.36
C ASN A 94 3.67 -6.39 15.03
N GLN A 95 3.52 -6.03 13.75
CA GLN A 95 2.57 -5.00 13.34
C GLN A 95 1.15 -5.37 13.72
N LEU A 96 0.72 -6.61 13.42
CA LEU A 96 -0.63 -7.08 13.74
C LEU A 96 -0.88 -7.12 15.24
N SER A 97 0.10 -7.58 16.04
CA SER A 97 -0.07 -7.65 17.50
C SER A 97 -0.07 -6.28 18.18
N GLU A 98 0.73 -5.33 17.70
CA GLU A 98 0.87 -4.01 18.31
C GLU A 98 -0.16 -2.99 17.80
N ARG A 99 -0.59 -3.11 16.54
CA ARG A 99 -1.36 -2.08 15.83
C ARG A 99 -2.57 -2.63 15.07
N GLY A 100 -2.70 -3.95 14.96
CA GLY A 100 -3.73 -4.61 14.15
C GLY A 100 -3.50 -4.48 12.65
N THR A 101 -4.51 -4.91 11.90
CA THR A 101 -4.58 -4.73 10.44
C THR A 101 -4.35 -3.27 10.02
N GLY A 102 -3.47 -3.04 9.04
CA GLY A 102 -3.20 -1.70 8.51
C GLY A 102 -1.97 -1.61 7.61
N LEU A 103 -1.67 -0.40 7.11
CA LEU A 103 -0.48 -0.16 6.29
C LEU A 103 0.79 -0.51 7.07
N PHE A 104 1.57 -1.44 6.53
CA PHE A 104 2.81 -1.93 7.11
C PHE A 104 4.03 -1.23 6.50
N GLU A 105 4.12 -1.16 5.17
CA GLU A 105 5.26 -0.56 4.46
C GLU A 105 4.81 0.15 3.18
N LEU A 106 5.50 1.24 2.84
CA LEU A 106 5.34 1.96 1.58
C LEU A 106 6.66 1.96 0.81
N GLN A 107 6.62 1.46 -0.42
CA GLN A 107 7.74 1.49 -1.35
C GLN A 107 7.53 2.61 -2.36
N LEU A 108 8.52 3.49 -2.48
CA LEU A 108 8.46 4.74 -3.24
C LEU A 108 9.49 4.70 -4.37
N LEU A 109 9.07 5.13 -5.56
CA LEU A 109 9.93 5.22 -6.73
C LEU A 109 10.92 6.38 -6.59
N ALA A 110 12.21 6.11 -6.73
CA ALA A 110 13.28 7.10 -6.70
C ALA A 110 14.39 6.72 -7.69
N SER A 111 15.41 7.57 -7.81
CA SER A 111 16.60 7.27 -8.63
C SER A 111 17.56 6.28 -7.99
N GLU A 112 17.51 6.13 -6.66
CA GLU A 112 18.40 5.27 -5.88
C GLU A 112 17.61 4.50 -4.83
N GLU A 113 18.01 3.26 -4.58
CA GLU A 113 17.44 2.46 -3.50
C GLU A 113 17.94 2.92 -2.14
N ARG A 114 17.04 3.01 -1.17
CA ARG A 114 17.38 3.41 0.20
C ARG A 114 16.29 3.03 1.18
N ASP A 115 16.65 2.36 2.26
CA ASP A 115 15.78 2.22 3.42
C ASP A 115 15.78 3.50 4.25
N ILE A 116 14.59 3.97 4.64
CA ILE A 116 14.45 5.12 5.54
C ILE A 116 14.28 4.58 6.96
N ASP A 117 15.12 5.07 7.88
CA ASP A 117 14.96 4.77 9.29
C ASP A 117 13.55 5.18 9.75
N PRO A 118 12.73 4.24 10.28
CA PRO A 118 11.38 4.56 10.73
C PRO A 118 11.32 5.71 11.73
N SER A 119 12.33 5.89 12.58
CA SER A 119 12.39 7.00 13.53
C SER A 119 12.45 8.37 12.85
N ALA A 120 13.06 8.45 11.67
CA ALA A 120 13.09 9.65 10.83
C ALA A 120 11.79 9.86 10.03
N ALA A 121 10.88 8.88 10.03
CA ALA A 121 9.62 8.88 9.29
C ALA A 121 8.39 8.74 10.22
N GLY A 122 8.51 9.16 11.49
CA GLY A 122 7.39 9.10 12.44
C GLY A 122 6.92 7.68 12.77
N GLY A 123 7.80 6.69 12.64
CA GLY A 123 7.53 5.26 12.80
C GLY A 123 7.09 4.56 11.51
N ALA A 124 6.91 5.27 10.40
CA ALA A 124 6.52 4.66 9.13
C ALA A 124 7.68 3.88 8.49
N ARG A 125 7.38 2.70 7.97
CA ARG A 125 8.35 1.92 7.17
C ARG A 125 8.30 2.40 5.73
N LEU A 126 9.31 3.15 5.33
CA LEU A 126 9.43 3.68 3.98
C LEU A 126 10.69 3.13 3.32
N ARG A 127 10.56 2.66 2.09
CA ARG A 127 11.69 2.22 1.26
C ARG A 127 11.67 2.93 -0.08
N LEU A 128 12.80 3.50 -0.47
CA LEU A 128 13.02 3.96 -1.82
C LEU A 128 13.49 2.77 -2.67
N VAL A 129 12.84 2.58 -3.81
CA VAL A 129 13.19 1.55 -4.79
C VAL A 129 13.52 2.20 -6.12
N ALA A 130 14.57 1.70 -6.78
CA ALA A 130 14.97 2.16 -8.09
C ALA A 130 14.05 1.56 -9.15
N ARG A 131 13.72 2.35 -10.17
CA ARG A 131 12.98 1.89 -11.35
C ARG A 131 13.66 2.38 -12.61
#